data_AF-A0A923F8S3-F1
#
_entry.id   AF-A0A923F8S3-F1
#
_cell.length_a   1.000
_cell.length_b   1.000
_cell.length_c   1.000
_cell.angle_alpha   90.00
_cell.angle_beta   90.00
_cell.angle_gamma   90.00
#
_symmetry.space_group_name_H-M   'P 1'
#
loop_
_entity.id
_entity.type
_entity.pdbx_description
1 polymer ?
#
loop_
_entity_poly.entity_id
_entity_poly.type
_entity_poly.pdbx_seq_one_letter_code
_entity_poly.pdbx_strand_id
1 'polypeptide(L)'
;SARFVPIGNTPVRLTPVVDGRFVGKNEVGPAINKTIGATGILEVSGLTPNQQYKITFFPNPTPAQIDSLFDSYQGVIGELGGWLQTQWSTSFLPLWQVHTDTSLGGRALQELEAAWEGFLKAIMGLWGDIKSLYDLVAHPRENYEKLKKFFTEEQIKKIYDASAEAIHTALLIASDEPLMWTYVAAIVAWVRMLPPQTCAEVLAQMSTEFLLNILIGVILTGGLGLAVRVGTKLIKGVQSSSNVLKLIQDFTGMLMNVSKSKATPHTAASRPLLLNGDSKFNPARKADVQIASPKPAETASSPKQKPPVSGGKVESDAQIQARSKTEPASRIEQVEPVDNAPKQSKNPADEPAQCVDKTCSNGEPVSMVTGEELLTLTDGELGGLLPFEWTRLYRSSAVEIDSRLGHGWSHS
;
A
#
# COMPACT_ATOMS: atom_id res chain seq x y z
N SER A 1 -21.37 -2.57 19.12
CA SER A 1 -22.21 -1.51 18.52
C SER A 1 -21.27 -0.52 17.89
N ALA A 2 -21.37 -0.36 16.58
CA ALA A 2 -20.60 0.62 15.84
C ALA A 2 -20.98 2.03 16.30
N ARG A 3 -19.99 2.91 16.40
CA ARG A 3 -20.20 4.33 16.69
C ARG A 3 -20.78 4.98 15.42
N PHE A 4 -21.88 5.74 15.55
CA PHE A 4 -22.41 6.47 14.40
C PHE A 4 -21.48 7.63 14.05
N VAL A 5 -20.99 7.65 12.81
CA VAL A 5 -20.15 8.70 12.25
C VAL A 5 -20.93 9.35 11.11
N PRO A 6 -21.49 10.55 11.30
CA PRO A 6 -22.30 11.19 10.28
C PRO A 6 -21.45 11.65 9.09
N ILE A 7 -21.93 11.39 7.88
CA ILE A 7 -21.33 11.85 6.63
C ILE A 7 -22.13 13.07 6.13
N GLY A 8 -21.80 14.23 6.68
CA GLY A 8 -22.49 15.48 6.35
C GLY A 8 -21.95 16.20 5.11
N ASN A 9 -22.65 17.27 4.71
CA ASN A 9 -22.36 18.07 3.52
C ASN A 9 -22.32 17.23 2.23
N THR A 10 -23.22 16.25 2.14
CA THR A 10 -23.24 15.27 1.06
C THR A 10 -24.36 15.60 0.08
N PRO A 11 -24.07 16.05 -1.15
CA PRO A 11 -25.08 16.18 -2.18
C PRO A 11 -25.59 14.79 -2.55
N VAL A 12 -26.91 14.67 -2.71
CA VAL A 12 -27.59 13.43 -3.05
C VAL A 12 -28.63 13.67 -4.15
N ARG A 13 -28.73 12.69 -5.04
CA ARG A 13 -29.78 12.61 -6.07
C ARG A 13 -30.63 11.38 -5.81
N LEU A 14 -31.94 11.57 -5.68
CA LEU A 14 -32.90 10.47 -5.54
C LEU A 14 -33.69 10.35 -6.84
N THR A 15 -33.59 9.20 -7.50
CA THR A 15 -34.37 8.91 -8.72
C THR A 15 -35.32 7.75 -8.46
N PRO A 16 -36.62 7.83 -8.83
CA PRO A 16 -37.51 6.68 -8.77
C PRO A 16 -36.98 5.56 -9.68
N VAL A 17 -37.14 4.31 -9.25
CA VAL A 17 -36.75 3.15 -10.05
C VAL A 17 -37.87 2.13 -10.17
N VAL A 18 -38.02 1.55 -11.36
CA VAL A 18 -38.98 0.47 -11.65
C VAL A 18 -38.25 -0.77 -12.16
N ASP A 19 -38.88 -1.93 -12.03
CA ASP A 19 -38.34 -3.18 -12.55
C ASP A 19 -38.17 -3.09 -14.07
N GLY A 20 -36.96 -3.36 -14.54
CA GLY A 20 -36.63 -3.35 -15.96
C GLY A 20 -37.28 -4.52 -16.68
N ARG A 21 -37.61 -4.33 -17.96
CA ARG A 21 -38.27 -5.36 -18.79
C ARG A 21 -37.42 -6.63 -18.99
N PHE A 22 -36.10 -6.52 -18.90
CA PHE A 22 -35.17 -7.62 -19.16
C PHE A 22 -34.16 -7.85 -18.03
N VAL A 23 -33.56 -6.79 -17.47
CA VAL A 23 -32.58 -6.90 -16.37
C VAL A 23 -32.68 -5.69 -15.45
N GLY A 24 -32.58 -5.93 -14.14
CA GLY A 24 -32.31 -4.89 -13.15
C GLY A 24 -33.45 -3.89 -12.93
N LYS A 25 -33.10 -2.72 -12.40
CA LYS A 25 -34.01 -1.61 -12.15
C LYS A 25 -33.62 -0.41 -12.98
N ASN A 26 -34.59 0.24 -13.60
CA ASN A 26 -34.38 1.41 -14.45
C ASN A 26 -34.83 2.69 -13.73
N GLU A 27 -34.02 3.74 -13.84
CA GLU A 27 -34.37 5.08 -13.37
C GLU A 27 -35.52 5.65 -14.23
N VAL A 28 -36.57 6.15 -13.57
CA VAL A 28 -37.75 6.72 -14.22
C VAL A 28 -38.21 7.97 -13.49
N GLY A 29 -38.77 8.92 -14.23
CA GLY A 29 -39.31 10.15 -13.66
C GLY A 29 -38.26 11.18 -13.23
N PRO A 30 -38.70 12.30 -12.62
CA PRO A 30 -37.82 13.39 -12.24
C PRO A 30 -36.93 13.03 -11.05
N ALA A 31 -35.68 13.48 -11.08
CA ALA A 31 -34.74 13.34 -9.98
C ALA A 31 -34.95 14.41 -8.91
N ILE A 32 -34.84 14.04 -7.64
CA ILE A 32 -34.90 14.93 -6.49
C ILE A 32 -33.47 15.15 -5.98
N ASN A 33 -32.98 16.38 -6.11
CA ASN A 33 -31.65 16.76 -5.62
C ASN A 33 -31.77 17.41 -4.23
N LYS A 34 -30.97 16.93 -3.28
CA LYS A 34 -30.90 17.44 -1.90
C LYS A 34 -29.45 17.41 -1.41
N THR A 35 -29.20 18.00 -0.25
CA THR A 35 -27.90 17.94 0.44
C THR A 35 -28.12 17.48 1.87
N ILE A 36 -27.42 16.43 2.27
CA ILE A 36 -27.39 15.97 3.66
C ILE A 36 -26.58 16.97 4.48
N GLY A 37 -27.17 17.50 5.55
CA GLY A 37 -26.51 18.46 6.44
C GLY A 37 -25.44 17.82 7.34
N ALA A 38 -24.82 18.64 8.20
CA ALA A 38 -23.72 18.21 9.08
C ALA A 38 -24.07 17.04 10.03
N THR A 39 -25.36 16.83 10.33
CA THR A 39 -25.85 15.73 11.17
C THR A 39 -25.81 14.37 10.48
N GLY A 40 -25.57 14.32 9.17
CA GLY A 40 -25.64 13.08 8.38
C GLY A 40 -27.06 12.54 8.20
N ILE A 41 -28.09 13.30 8.59
CA ILE A 41 -29.51 12.94 8.49
C ILE A 41 -30.19 13.87 7.48
N LEU A 42 -31.05 13.31 6.63
CA LEU A 42 -31.83 14.04 5.65
C LEU A 42 -33.28 13.55 5.68
N GLU A 43 -34.20 14.48 5.86
CA GLU A 43 -35.63 14.23 5.69
C GLU A 43 -36.05 14.63 4.26
N VAL A 44 -36.82 13.75 3.61
CA VAL A 44 -37.36 13.99 2.26
C VAL A 44 -38.87 13.76 2.31
N SER A 45 -39.63 14.84 2.13
CA SER A 45 -41.09 14.82 2.08
C SER A 45 -41.62 14.59 0.65
N GLY A 46 -42.87 14.15 0.55
CA GLY A 46 -43.57 14.01 -0.74
C GLY A 46 -43.15 12.81 -1.60
N LEU A 47 -42.52 11.80 -1.00
CA LEU A 47 -42.17 10.56 -1.70
C LEU A 47 -43.39 9.65 -1.86
N THR A 48 -43.47 8.96 -3.00
CA THR A 48 -44.54 8.02 -3.28
C THR A 48 -44.42 6.79 -2.38
N PRO A 49 -45.47 6.39 -1.63
CA PRO A 49 -45.43 5.19 -0.82
C PRO A 49 -45.09 3.94 -1.63
N ASN A 50 -44.28 3.05 -1.06
CA ASN A 50 -43.81 1.80 -1.68
C ASN A 50 -43.02 1.93 -2.99
N GLN A 51 -42.76 3.16 -3.48
CA GLN A 51 -41.89 3.40 -4.61
C GLN A 51 -40.43 3.20 -4.18
N GLN A 52 -39.66 2.45 -4.97
CA GLN A 52 -38.23 2.36 -4.75
C GLN A 52 -37.52 3.55 -5.38
N TYR A 53 -36.53 4.07 -4.67
CA TYR A 53 -35.65 5.13 -5.14
C TYR A 53 -34.21 4.64 -5.11
N LYS A 54 -33.43 5.10 -6.09
CA LYS A 54 -31.98 5.02 -6.09
C LYS A 54 -31.44 6.34 -5.55
N ILE A 55 -30.69 6.27 -4.46
CA ILE A 55 -29.96 7.40 -3.89
C ILE A 55 -28.54 7.35 -4.44
N THR A 56 -28.15 8.36 -5.22
CA THR A 56 -26.77 8.57 -5.63
C THR A 56 -26.13 9.63 -4.72
N PHE A 57 -25.09 9.25 -3.98
CA PHE A 57 -24.28 10.16 -3.17
C PHE A 57 -23.18 10.79 -4.04
N PHE A 58 -22.93 12.08 -3.83
CA PHE A 58 -22.02 12.89 -4.66
C PHE A 58 -22.26 12.67 -6.18
N PRO A 59 -23.49 12.92 -6.67
CA PRO A 59 -23.84 12.67 -8.06
C PRO A 59 -23.01 13.57 -8.99
N ASN A 60 -22.44 12.99 -10.04
CA ASN A 60 -21.64 13.66 -11.08
C ASN A 60 -20.41 14.40 -10.54
N PRO A 61 -19.38 13.70 -10.03
CA PRO A 61 -18.12 14.34 -9.68
C PRO A 61 -17.54 15.09 -10.89
N THR A 62 -17.07 16.32 -10.66
CA THR A 62 -16.58 17.19 -11.74
C THR A 62 -15.10 16.94 -12.04
N PRO A 63 -14.60 17.28 -13.24
CA PRO A 63 -13.17 17.24 -13.54
C PRO A 63 -12.32 18.00 -12.51
N ALA A 64 -12.76 19.19 -12.09
CA ALA A 64 -12.08 19.96 -11.05
C ALA A 64 -11.99 19.24 -9.68
N GLN A 65 -12.99 18.42 -9.33
CA GLN A 65 -12.93 17.59 -8.12
C GLN A 65 -11.98 16.41 -8.26
N ILE A 66 -11.84 15.87 -9.48
CA ILE A 66 -10.84 14.87 -9.82
C ILE A 66 -9.44 15.48 -9.71
N ASP A 67 -9.23 16.65 -10.32
CA ASP A 67 -7.96 17.37 -10.26
C ASP A 67 -7.58 17.70 -8.81
N SER A 68 -8.53 18.20 -8.01
CA SER A 68 -8.30 18.47 -6.59
C SER A 68 -7.90 17.23 -5.78
N LEU A 69 -8.39 16.04 -6.13
CA LEU A 69 -7.95 14.79 -5.50
C LEU A 69 -6.52 14.43 -5.94
N PHE A 70 -6.22 14.56 -7.23
CA PHE A 70 -4.86 14.28 -7.71
C PHE A 70 -3.83 15.26 -7.14
N ASP A 71 -4.18 16.53 -7.04
CA ASP A 71 -3.34 17.56 -6.40
C ASP A 71 -3.11 17.27 -4.91
N SER A 72 -4.09 16.71 -4.21
CA SER A 72 -3.91 16.31 -2.81
C SER A 72 -2.94 15.13 -2.67
N TYR A 73 -2.95 14.16 -3.60
CA TYR A 73 -1.90 13.14 -3.68
C TYR A 73 -0.53 13.76 -3.99
N GLN A 74 -0.44 14.68 -4.96
CA GLN A 74 0.82 15.35 -5.29
C GLN A 74 1.38 16.13 -4.09
N GLY A 75 0.53 16.76 -3.28
CA GLY A 75 0.95 17.43 -2.06
C GLY A 75 1.57 16.49 -1.03
N VAL A 76 1.03 15.27 -0.88
CA VAL A 76 1.59 14.23 0.00
C VAL A 76 2.91 13.69 -0.58
N ILE A 77 2.91 13.33 -1.87
CA ILE A 77 4.09 12.84 -2.60
C ILE A 77 5.24 13.85 -2.52
N GLY A 78 4.95 15.13 -2.72
CA GLY A 78 5.93 16.21 -2.69
C GLY A 78 6.59 16.37 -1.32
N GLU A 79 5.83 16.32 -0.22
CA GLU A 79 6.41 16.41 1.13
C GLU A 79 7.23 15.17 1.50
N LEU A 80 6.73 13.97 1.19
CA LEU A 80 7.47 12.72 1.42
C LEU A 80 8.77 12.70 0.60
N GLY A 81 8.68 12.99 -0.70
CA GLY A 81 9.80 13.00 -1.63
C GLY A 81 10.84 14.06 -1.29
N GLY A 82 10.40 15.28 -0.96
CA GLY A 82 11.29 16.37 -0.54
C GLY A 82 12.08 16.04 0.73
N TRP A 83 11.43 15.39 1.70
CA TRP A 83 12.14 14.92 2.89
C TRP A 83 13.15 13.82 2.56
N LEU A 84 12.78 12.82 1.75
CA LEU A 84 13.68 11.74 1.33
C LEU A 84 14.91 12.29 0.61
N GLN A 85 14.73 13.27 -0.28
CA GLN A 85 15.83 13.94 -0.98
C GLN A 85 16.75 14.72 -0.03
N THR A 86 16.17 15.34 1.00
CA THR A 86 16.95 16.01 2.05
C THR A 86 17.77 14.98 2.83
N GLN A 87 17.16 13.88 3.27
CA GLN A 87 17.85 12.82 4.00
C GLN A 87 18.97 12.16 3.20
N TRP A 88 18.76 11.97 1.88
CA TRP A 88 19.83 11.51 0.99
C TRP A 88 21.07 12.38 1.13
N SER A 89 20.87 13.70 1.01
CA SER A 89 21.96 14.68 0.97
C SER A 89 22.62 14.88 2.33
N THR A 90 21.85 14.84 3.43
CA THR A 90 22.36 15.19 4.77
C THR A 90 22.81 13.99 5.58
N SER A 91 22.21 12.82 5.37
CA SER A 91 22.29 11.71 6.32
C SER A 91 22.69 10.40 5.67
N PHE A 92 22.22 10.09 4.46
CA PHE A 92 22.54 8.81 3.82
C PHE A 92 23.83 8.85 2.99
N LEU A 93 24.10 9.95 2.29
CA LEU A 93 25.35 10.08 1.52
C LEU A 93 26.61 9.89 2.38
N PRO A 94 26.71 10.47 3.60
CA PRO A 94 27.85 10.19 4.48
C PRO A 94 27.91 8.72 4.95
N LEU A 95 26.77 8.08 5.20
CA LEU A 95 26.74 6.66 5.58
C LEU A 95 27.24 5.77 4.43
N TRP A 96 26.89 6.11 3.19
CA TRP A 96 27.41 5.43 1.99
C TRP A 96 28.91 5.63 1.83
N GLN A 97 29.45 6.82 2.07
CA GLN A 97 30.90 7.08 2.02
C GLN A 97 31.68 6.22 3.02
N VAL A 98 31.21 6.16 4.28
CA VAL A 98 31.82 5.29 5.31
C VAL A 98 31.75 3.80 4.91
N HIS A 99 30.64 3.39 4.29
CA HIS A 99 30.47 2.02 3.83
C HIS A 99 31.42 1.67 2.67
N THR A 100 31.61 2.57 1.71
CA THR A 100 32.52 2.36 0.56
C THR A 100 33.99 2.33 0.93
N ASP A 101 34.38 3.04 2.00
CA ASP A 101 35.77 3.11 2.47
C ASP A 101 36.21 1.86 3.27
N THR A 102 35.25 1.05 3.73
CA THR A 102 35.50 -0.17 4.50
C THR A 102 35.64 -1.38 3.56
N SER A 103 36.76 -2.11 3.65
CA SER A 103 37.17 -3.18 2.72
C SER A 103 36.05 -4.18 2.31
N LEU A 104 36.15 -4.69 1.08
CA LEU A 104 35.32 -5.70 0.37
C LEU A 104 34.99 -7.03 1.12
N GLY A 105 35.36 -7.18 2.39
CA GLY A 105 35.48 -8.45 3.11
C GLY A 105 34.21 -9.04 3.76
N GLY A 106 33.00 -8.61 3.43
CA GLY A 106 31.80 -9.16 4.06
C GLY A 106 30.57 -9.10 3.18
N ARG A 107 30.48 -10.00 2.19
CA ARG A 107 29.31 -10.15 1.32
C ARG A 107 28.10 -10.67 2.11
N ALA A 108 27.43 -9.78 2.86
CA ALA A 108 26.12 -10.01 3.48
C ALA A 108 24.95 -9.66 2.54
N LEU A 109 25.11 -9.87 1.23
CA LEU A 109 24.07 -9.56 0.24
C LEU A 109 22.96 -10.63 0.20
N GLN A 110 23.29 -11.90 0.38
CA GLN A 110 22.29 -12.99 0.37
C GLN A 110 21.33 -12.93 1.56
N GLU A 111 21.84 -12.62 2.76
CA GLU A 111 20.98 -12.41 3.95
C GLU A 111 20.11 -11.15 3.80
N LEU A 112 20.65 -10.10 3.16
CA LEU A 112 19.90 -8.88 2.87
C LEU A 112 18.80 -9.11 1.83
N GLU A 113 19.06 -9.89 0.79
CA GLU A 113 18.09 -10.23 -0.25
C GLU A 113 16.90 -11.01 0.36
N ALA A 114 17.17 -12.03 1.16
CA ALA A 114 16.12 -12.78 1.86
C ALA A 114 15.35 -11.90 2.87
N ALA A 115 16.04 -11.01 3.61
CA ALA A 115 15.39 -10.05 4.51
C ALA A 115 14.52 -9.04 3.75
N TRP A 116 14.98 -8.58 2.58
CA TRP A 116 14.28 -7.67 1.70
C TRP A 116 13.04 -8.31 1.07
N GLU A 117 13.13 -9.54 0.58
CA GLU A 117 11.99 -10.33 0.10
C GLU A 117 10.97 -10.54 1.22
N GLY A 118 11.43 -10.90 2.43
CA GLY A 118 10.57 -11.04 3.61
C GLY A 118 9.83 -9.74 3.96
N PHE A 119 10.52 -8.62 3.87
CA PHE A 119 9.94 -7.29 4.06
C PHE A 119 8.91 -6.93 2.98
N LEU A 120 9.23 -7.13 1.69
CA LEU A 120 8.28 -6.91 0.60
C LEU A 120 7.04 -7.79 0.73
N LYS A 121 7.21 -9.07 1.11
CA LYS A 121 6.10 -9.97 1.40
C LYS A 121 5.25 -9.49 2.57
N ALA A 122 5.87 -8.95 3.62
CA ALA A 122 5.14 -8.34 4.74
C ALA A 122 4.31 -7.13 4.30
N ILE A 123 4.85 -6.26 3.44
CA ILE A 123 4.12 -5.13 2.84
C ILE A 123 2.95 -5.62 1.96
N MET A 124 3.18 -6.62 1.11
CA MET A 124 2.14 -7.16 0.24
C MET A 124 1.01 -7.83 1.04
N GLY A 125 1.34 -8.57 2.10
CA GLY A 125 0.35 -9.14 3.01
C GLY A 125 -0.48 -8.05 3.70
N LEU A 126 0.19 -6.99 4.17
CA LEU A 126 -0.47 -5.83 4.77
C LEU A 126 -1.44 -5.13 3.82
N TRP A 127 -1.09 -5.04 2.53
CA TRP A 127 -1.98 -4.50 1.51
C TRP A 127 -3.25 -5.33 1.34
N GLY A 128 -3.12 -6.66 1.31
CA GLY A 128 -4.27 -7.57 1.29
C GLY A 128 -5.20 -7.38 2.49
N ASP A 129 -4.65 -7.00 3.64
CA ASP A 129 -5.38 -6.78 4.89
C ASP A 129 -5.93 -5.34 5.06
N ILE A 130 -5.87 -4.48 4.04
CA ILE A 130 -6.34 -3.08 4.14
C ILE A 130 -7.81 -2.97 4.58
N LYS A 131 -8.65 -3.95 4.20
CA LYS A 131 -10.03 -4.08 4.69
C LYS A 131 -10.08 -4.26 6.20
N SER A 132 -9.19 -5.09 6.76
CA SER A 132 -9.06 -5.29 8.20
C SER A 132 -8.68 -4.00 8.92
N LEU A 133 -7.86 -3.14 8.30
CA LEU A 133 -7.53 -1.81 8.85
C LEU A 133 -8.76 -0.90 8.91
N TYR A 134 -9.56 -0.87 7.84
CA TYR A 134 -10.84 -0.15 7.85
C TYR A 134 -11.77 -0.68 8.96
N ASP A 135 -11.91 -2.01 9.08
CA ASP A 135 -12.74 -2.66 10.09
C ASP A 135 -12.28 -2.35 11.54
N LEU A 136 -10.97 -2.29 11.77
CA LEU A 136 -10.35 -1.89 13.04
C LEU A 136 -10.78 -0.47 13.47
N VAL A 137 -10.81 0.47 12.52
CA VAL A 137 -11.19 1.87 12.78
C VAL A 137 -12.71 2.04 12.86
N ALA A 138 -13.47 1.33 12.02
CA ALA A 138 -14.93 1.40 12.00
C ALA A 138 -15.57 0.73 13.23
N HIS A 139 -14.94 -0.34 13.73
CA HIS A 139 -15.46 -1.17 14.82
C HIS A 139 -14.43 -1.39 15.93
N PRO A 140 -13.92 -0.32 16.58
CA PRO A 140 -12.80 -0.43 17.52
C PRO A 140 -13.13 -1.27 18.74
N ARG A 141 -14.40 -1.29 19.19
CA ARG A 141 -14.84 -2.13 20.33
C ARG A 141 -14.83 -3.62 20.03
N GLU A 142 -15.31 -3.98 18.85
CA GLU A 142 -15.41 -5.38 18.42
C GLU A 142 -14.02 -5.91 18.09
N ASN A 143 -13.09 -5.02 17.72
CA ASN A 143 -11.69 -5.33 17.44
C ASN A 143 -10.73 -4.94 18.59
N TYR A 144 -11.19 -4.76 19.83
CA TYR A 144 -10.33 -4.31 20.95
C TYR A 144 -9.10 -5.20 21.19
N GLU A 145 -9.28 -6.53 21.18
CA GLU A 145 -8.16 -7.48 21.35
C GLU A 145 -7.16 -7.40 20.19
N LYS A 146 -7.62 -7.06 18.98
CA LYS A 146 -6.72 -6.81 17.85
C LYS A 146 -6.01 -5.47 18.04
N LEU A 147 -6.72 -4.41 18.43
CA LEU A 147 -6.13 -3.09 18.69
C LEU A 147 -5.06 -3.15 19.79
N LYS A 148 -5.24 -3.96 20.84
CA LYS A 148 -4.24 -4.18 21.90
C LYS A 148 -2.92 -4.78 21.40
N LYS A 149 -2.92 -5.45 20.25
CA LYS A 149 -1.68 -5.95 19.63
C LYS A 149 -0.87 -4.83 19.00
N PHE A 150 -1.51 -3.71 18.66
CA PHE A 150 -0.91 -2.62 17.89
C PHE A 150 -0.72 -1.34 18.72
N PHE A 151 -1.59 -1.10 19.70
CA PHE A 151 -1.69 0.15 20.44
C PHE A 151 -1.57 -0.02 21.94
N THR A 152 -1.02 1.00 22.62
CA THR A 152 -1.09 1.14 24.08
C THR A 152 -2.52 1.42 24.52
N GLU A 153 -2.84 1.12 25.77
CA GLU A 153 -4.17 1.43 26.31
C GLU A 153 -4.51 2.92 26.20
N GLU A 154 -3.51 3.81 26.32
CA GLU A 154 -3.65 5.26 26.14
C GLU A 154 -3.99 5.65 24.69
N GLN A 155 -3.35 5.01 23.71
CA GLN A 155 -3.65 5.23 22.29
C GLN A 155 -5.05 4.71 21.95
N ILE A 156 -5.42 3.54 22.47
CA ILE A 156 -6.77 3.00 22.32
C ILE A 156 -7.79 3.95 22.98
N LYS A 157 -7.46 4.54 24.15
CA LYS A 157 -8.28 5.57 24.82
C LYS A 157 -8.56 6.73 23.88
N LYS A 158 -7.51 7.27 23.24
CA LYS A 158 -7.62 8.36 22.27
C LYS A 158 -8.46 7.99 21.04
N ILE A 159 -8.40 6.75 20.55
CA ILE A 159 -9.27 6.27 19.45
C ILE A 159 -10.74 6.26 19.89
N TYR A 160 -11.03 5.80 21.10
CA TYR A 160 -12.40 5.77 21.62
C TYR A 160 -12.95 7.17 21.88
N ASP A 161 -12.13 8.08 22.40
CA ASP A 161 -12.52 9.45 22.75
C ASP A 161 -12.41 10.42 21.56
N ALA A 162 -11.93 9.96 20.41
CA ALA A 162 -11.83 10.71 19.15
C ALA A 162 -13.14 11.45 18.80
N SER A 163 -13.08 12.59 18.11
CA SER A 163 -14.28 13.25 17.57
C SER A 163 -14.86 12.47 16.39
N ALA A 164 -16.14 12.71 16.05
CA ALA A 164 -16.75 12.13 14.86
C ALA A 164 -16.01 12.53 13.58
N GLU A 165 -15.53 13.77 13.51
CA GLU A 165 -14.74 14.29 12.40
C GLU A 165 -13.40 13.56 12.25
N ALA A 166 -12.69 13.32 13.35
CA ALA A 166 -11.40 12.66 13.28
C ALA A 166 -11.52 11.17 12.90
N ILE A 167 -12.59 10.50 13.33
CA ILE A 167 -12.91 9.13 12.86
C ILE A 167 -13.31 9.15 11.38
N HIS A 168 -14.10 10.14 10.95
CA HIS A 168 -14.46 10.29 9.54
C HIS A 168 -13.22 10.45 8.65
N THR A 169 -12.28 11.30 9.06
CA THR A 169 -10.98 11.46 8.39
C THR A 169 -10.21 10.13 8.34
N ALA A 170 -10.11 9.42 9.47
CA ALA A 170 -9.40 8.13 9.53
C ALA A 170 -10.03 7.07 8.62
N LEU A 171 -11.37 6.99 8.58
CA LEU A 171 -12.10 6.06 7.70
C LEU A 171 -11.91 6.41 6.22
N LEU A 172 -11.90 7.70 5.87
CA LEU A 172 -11.63 8.14 4.50
C LEU A 172 -10.21 7.76 4.06
N ILE A 173 -9.20 8.00 4.90
CA ILE A 173 -7.81 7.59 4.62
C ILE A 173 -7.71 6.06 4.48
N ALA A 174 -8.34 5.29 5.38
CA ALA A 174 -8.35 3.82 5.29
C ALA A 174 -9.07 3.29 4.05
N SER A 175 -10.03 4.05 3.52
CA SER A 175 -10.73 3.71 2.28
C SER A 175 -9.92 4.05 1.03
N ASP A 176 -9.01 5.04 1.12
CA ASP A 176 -8.20 5.57 0.02
C ASP A 176 -6.91 4.76 -0.18
N GLU A 177 -7.00 3.76 -1.05
CA GLU A 177 -5.86 2.89 -1.34
C GLU A 177 -4.70 3.65 -1.99
N PRO A 178 -4.87 4.47 -3.04
CA PRO A 178 -3.77 5.25 -3.61
C PRO A 178 -3.01 6.10 -2.58
N LEU A 179 -3.70 6.72 -1.61
CA LEU A 179 -3.04 7.44 -0.52
C LEU A 179 -2.20 6.49 0.35
N MET A 180 -2.78 5.35 0.77
CA MET A 180 -2.07 4.35 1.58
C MET A 180 -0.84 3.81 0.85
N TRP A 181 -0.94 3.58 -0.47
CA TRP A 181 0.18 3.14 -1.28
C TRP A 181 1.29 4.19 -1.34
N THR A 182 0.92 5.47 -1.41
CA THR A 182 1.89 6.57 -1.41
C THR A 182 2.78 6.53 -0.16
N TYR A 183 2.20 6.30 1.01
CA TYR A 183 2.98 6.12 2.24
C TYR A 183 3.83 4.85 2.23
N VAL A 184 3.28 3.72 1.78
CA VAL A 184 4.03 2.46 1.65
C VAL A 184 5.21 2.62 0.70
N ALA A 185 5.02 3.29 -0.44
CA ALA A 185 6.06 3.57 -1.41
C ALA A 185 7.17 4.44 -0.81
N ALA A 186 6.83 5.41 0.05
CA ALA A 186 7.82 6.20 0.78
C ALA A 186 8.62 5.35 1.79
N ILE A 187 7.99 4.38 2.47
CA ILE A 187 8.70 3.41 3.34
C ILE A 187 9.67 2.57 2.51
N VAL A 188 9.21 2.00 1.39
CA VAL A 188 10.06 1.20 0.48
C VAL A 188 11.22 2.02 -0.06
N ALA A 189 10.96 3.26 -0.50
CA ALA A 189 12.00 4.17 -1.00
C ALA A 189 13.03 4.50 0.09
N TRP A 190 12.56 4.83 1.30
CA TRP A 190 13.43 5.12 2.44
C TRP A 190 14.37 3.96 2.75
N VAL A 191 13.86 2.72 2.85
CA VAL A 191 14.70 1.55 3.12
C VAL A 191 15.71 1.30 1.99
N ARG A 192 15.30 1.47 0.72
CA ARG A 192 16.20 1.31 -0.45
C ARG A 192 17.35 2.31 -0.50
N MET A 193 17.22 3.45 0.17
CA MET A 193 18.27 4.48 0.20
C MET A 193 19.39 4.17 1.21
N LEU A 194 19.20 3.19 2.10
CA LEU A 194 20.15 2.86 3.15
C LEU A 194 21.30 1.96 2.63
N PRO A 195 22.53 2.12 3.14
CA PRO A 195 23.62 1.19 2.87
C PRO A 195 23.31 -0.23 3.37
N PRO A 196 23.89 -1.29 2.77
CA PRO A 196 23.56 -2.68 3.08
C PRO A 196 23.54 -3.05 4.56
N GLN A 197 24.54 -2.62 5.34
CA GLN A 197 24.63 -2.93 6.77
C GLN A 197 23.51 -2.26 7.58
N THR A 198 23.30 -0.95 7.37
CA THR A 198 22.21 -0.20 8.02
C THR A 198 20.85 -0.70 7.58
N CYS A 199 20.70 -1.07 6.31
CA CYS A 199 19.48 -1.65 5.76
C CYS A 199 19.15 -2.97 6.46
N ALA A 200 20.13 -3.87 6.65
CA ALA A 200 19.92 -5.12 7.37
C ALA A 200 19.46 -4.87 8.82
N GLU A 201 20.09 -3.94 9.55
CA GLU A 201 19.66 -3.56 10.90
C GLU A 201 18.24 -2.97 10.94
N VAL A 202 17.89 -2.11 9.97
CA VAL A 202 16.55 -1.52 9.87
C VAL A 202 15.52 -2.60 9.54
N LEU A 203 15.78 -3.46 8.56
CA LEU A 203 14.89 -4.54 8.16
C LEU A 203 14.66 -5.53 9.31
N ALA A 204 15.70 -5.84 10.09
CA ALA A 204 15.56 -6.65 11.29
C ALA A 204 14.56 -6.05 12.29
N GLN A 205 14.47 -4.72 12.39
CA GLN A 205 13.53 -4.04 13.27
C GLN A 205 12.11 -3.88 12.66
N MET A 206 11.98 -3.93 11.33
CA MET A 206 10.75 -3.72 10.58
C MET A 206 9.88 -4.97 10.52
N SER A 207 9.32 -5.37 11.67
CA SER A 207 8.31 -6.44 11.71
C SER A 207 6.98 -6.03 11.07
N THR A 208 6.16 -7.01 10.66
CA THR A 208 4.79 -6.75 10.20
C THR A 208 3.95 -5.98 11.23
N GLU A 209 4.12 -6.28 12.52
CA GLU A 209 3.48 -5.55 13.64
C GLU A 209 3.90 -4.07 13.64
N PHE A 210 5.19 -3.80 13.39
CA PHE A 210 5.70 -2.43 13.32
C PHE A 210 5.15 -1.64 12.13
N LEU A 211 5.11 -2.25 10.93
CA LEU A 211 4.52 -1.64 9.74
C LEU A 211 3.01 -1.36 9.93
N LEU A 212 2.29 -2.30 10.55
CA LEU A 212 0.89 -2.11 10.95
C LEU A 212 0.73 -0.94 11.92
N ASN A 213 1.63 -0.81 12.90
CA ASN A 213 1.61 0.31 13.83
C ASN A 213 1.84 1.65 13.12
N ILE A 214 2.71 1.71 12.11
CA ILE A 214 2.89 2.91 11.29
C ILE A 214 1.60 3.22 10.51
N LEU A 215 1.06 2.26 9.77
CA LEU A 215 -0.14 2.49 8.97
C LEU A 215 -1.31 2.93 9.82
N ILE A 216 -1.64 2.19 10.88
CA ILE A 216 -2.80 2.51 11.71
C ILE A 216 -2.51 3.70 12.64
N GLY A 217 -1.34 3.73 13.27
CA GLY A 217 -0.98 4.67 14.33
C GLY A 217 -0.33 5.98 13.89
N VAL A 218 0.16 6.09 12.66
CA VAL A 218 0.68 7.36 12.11
C VAL A 218 -0.20 7.87 10.99
N ILE A 219 -0.52 6.98 10.05
CA ILE A 219 -1.17 7.40 8.79
C ILE A 219 -2.67 7.54 8.99
N LEU A 220 -3.36 6.50 9.48
CA LEU A 220 -4.81 6.59 9.71
C LEU A 220 -5.16 7.57 10.83
N THR A 221 -4.30 7.65 11.86
CA THR A 221 -4.53 8.48 13.04
C THR A 221 -3.76 9.80 13.00
N GLY A 222 -3.19 10.23 11.87
CA GLY A 222 -2.57 11.55 11.76
C GLY A 222 -3.56 12.69 12.03
N GLY A 223 -4.85 12.48 11.78
CA GLY A 223 -5.93 13.37 12.23
C GLY A 223 -6.27 13.26 13.74
N LEU A 224 -5.77 12.24 14.43
CA LEU A 224 -5.99 11.95 15.86
C LEU A 224 -4.74 12.21 16.74
N GLY A 225 -3.56 12.41 16.14
CA GLY A 225 -2.31 12.69 16.85
C GLY A 225 -1.81 11.54 17.73
N LEU A 226 -1.99 10.29 17.30
CA LEU A 226 -1.40 9.14 18.00
C LEU A 226 0.09 9.03 17.63
N ALA A 227 0.93 8.84 18.64
CA ALA A 227 2.34 8.50 18.42
C ALA A 227 2.46 7.01 18.06
N VAL A 228 3.53 6.59 17.38
CA VAL A 228 3.85 5.17 17.23
C VAL A 228 4.79 4.71 18.34
N ARG A 229 4.59 3.46 18.78
CA ARG A 229 5.56 2.74 19.58
C ARG A 229 6.76 2.41 18.69
N VAL A 230 7.81 3.22 18.74
CA VAL A 230 9.13 2.78 18.27
C VAL A 230 9.54 1.65 19.21
N GLY A 231 9.64 0.44 18.67
CA GLY A 231 9.74 -0.78 19.45
C GLY A 231 10.94 -0.79 20.39
N THR A 232 10.69 -0.78 21.69
CA THR A 232 11.65 -1.24 22.72
C THR A 232 11.63 -2.76 22.89
N LYS A 233 10.86 -3.49 22.06
CA LYS A 233 11.02 -4.94 21.91
C LYS A 233 12.34 -5.17 21.16
N LEU A 234 13.46 -5.03 21.88
CA LEU A 234 14.74 -5.59 21.51
C LEU A 234 14.47 -7.02 21.07
N ILE A 235 14.60 -7.31 19.77
CA ILE A 235 14.71 -8.69 19.30
C ILE A 235 15.87 -9.26 20.10
N LYS A 236 15.60 -10.27 20.93
CA LYS A 236 16.65 -10.90 21.75
C LYS A 236 17.77 -11.36 20.80
N GLY A 237 18.92 -10.69 20.85
CA GLY A 237 20.09 -11.01 20.03
C GLY A 237 20.51 -9.93 19.01
N VAL A 238 19.68 -8.92 18.73
CA VAL A 238 20.04 -7.81 17.82
C VAL A 238 20.30 -6.55 18.64
N GLN A 239 21.58 -6.23 18.89
CA GLN A 239 21.96 -4.91 19.39
C GLN A 239 21.87 -3.91 18.24
N SER A 240 20.70 -3.27 18.06
CA SER A 240 20.61 -2.16 17.10
C SER A 240 21.38 -0.96 17.61
N SER A 241 22.17 -0.36 16.73
CA SER A 241 22.90 0.87 17.04
C SER A 241 21.93 2.00 17.40
N SER A 242 22.35 2.91 18.29
CA SER A 242 21.57 4.12 18.63
C SER A 242 21.25 4.97 17.40
N ASN A 243 22.10 4.90 16.36
CA ASN A 243 21.92 5.58 15.09
C ASN A 243 20.73 5.03 14.29
N VAL A 244 20.55 3.70 14.23
CA VAL A 244 19.42 3.08 13.52
C VAL A 244 18.09 3.42 14.18
N LEU A 245 18.02 3.41 15.51
CA LEU A 245 16.80 3.81 16.23
C LEU A 245 16.44 5.28 15.95
N LYS A 246 17.45 6.16 15.88
CA LYS A 246 17.23 7.56 15.49
C LYS A 246 16.71 7.69 14.07
N LEU A 247 17.26 6.94 13.11
CA LEU A 247 16.77 6.93 11.72
C LEU A 247 15.30 6.50 11.63
N ILE A 248 14.91 5.44 12.34
CA ILE A 248 13.52 4.97 12.39
C ILE A 248 12.61 6.03 13.04
N GLN A 249 13.08 6.68 14.11
CA GLN A 249 12.33 7.73 14.81
C GLN A 249 12.13 8.97 13.93
N ASP A 250 13.18 9.45 13.26
CA ASP A 250 13.14 10.62 12.39
C ASP A 250 12.20 10.36 11.20
N PHE A 251 12.26 9.16 10.60
CA PHE A 251 11.36 8.74 9.54
C PHE A 251 9.89 8.65 10.00
N THR A 252 9.64 8.01 11.15
CA THR A 252 8.28 7.91 11.72
C THR A 252 7.72 9.28 12.06
N GLY A 253 8.55 10.19 12.58
CA GLY A 253 8.21 11.58 12.86
C GLY A 253 7.84 12.34 11.59
N MET A 254 8.58 12.13 10.49
CA MET A 254 8.21 12.69 9.19
C MET A 254 6.85 12.19 8.72
N LEU A 255 6.62 10.88 8.73
CA LEU A 255 5.33 10.31 8.31
C LEU A 255 4.17 10.90 9.13
N MET A 256 4.39 11.13 10.43
CA MET A 256 3.40 11.74 11.32
C MET A 256 3.13 13.19 10.96
N ASN A 257 4.17 13.96 10.67
CA ASN A 257 4.03 15.36 10.28
C ASN A 257 3.28 15.51 8.97
N VAL A 258 3.62 14.72 7.95
CA VAL A 258 2.93 14.73 6.64
C VAL A 258 1.49 14.24 6.80
N SER A 259 1.26 13.17 7.55
CA SER A 259 -0.08 12.66 7.80
C SER A 259 -0.94 13.71 8.52
N LYS A 260 -0.41 14.36 9.56
CA LYS A 260 -1.12 15.42 10.29
C LYS A 260 -1.38 16.66 9.43
N SER A 261 -0.45 17.07 8.58
CA SER A 261 -0.59 18.26 7.74
C SER A 261 -1.55 18.02 6.57
N LYS A 262 -1.54 16.82 5.98
CA LYS A 262 -2.29 16.50 4.75
C LYS A 262 -3.60 15.78 4.97
N ALA A 263 -3.84 15.12 6.11
CA ALA A 263 -5.05 14.32 6.34
C ALA A 263 -6.35 15.10 6.09
N THR A 264 -6.53 16.26 6.75
CA THR A 264 -7.77 17.03 6.62
C THR A 264 -7.95 17.64 5.22
N PRO A 265 -6.95 18.32 4.63
CA PRO A 265 -7.07 18.82 3.26
C PRO A 265 -7.34 17.71 2.24
N HIS A 266 -6.63 16.58 2.34
CA HIS A 266 -6.81 15.43 1.45
C HIS A 266 -8.22 14.85 1.56
N THR A 267 -8.68 14.58 2.78
CA THR A 267 -10.01 14.02 2.99
C THR A 267 -11.13 14.99 2.61
N ALA A 268 -10.90 16.31 2.62
CA ALA A 268 -11.84 17.27 2.07
C ALA A 268 -11.93 17.16 0.54
N ALA A 269 -10.78 17.08 -0.14
CA ALA A 269 -10.70 16.93 -1.60
C ALA A 269 -11.23 15.58 -2.11
N SER A 270 -11.02 14.50 -1.35
CA SER A 270 -11.37 13.14 -1.77
C SER A 270 -12.84 12.76 -1.56
N ARG A 271 -13.57 13.48 -0.68
CA ARG A 271 -14.99 13.21 -0.35
C ARG A 271 -15.87 12.96 -1.58
N PRO A 272 -15.88 13.81 -2.62
CA PRO A 272 -16.78 13.64 -3.75
C PRO A 272 -16.58 12.33 -4.52
N LEU A 273 -15.36 11.78 -4.50
CA LEU A 273 -15.01 10.58 -5.24
C LEU A 273 -15.08 9.32 -4.35
N LEU A 274 -14.51 9.36 -3.15
CA LEU A 274 -14.50 8.20 -2.25
C LEU A 274 -15.89 7.89 -1.67
N LEU A 275 -16.73 8.90 -1.53
CA LEU A 275 -18.11 8.75 -1.03
C LEU A 275 -19.13 8.67 -2.16
N ASN A 276 -18.71 8.79 -3.42
CA ASN A 276 -19.58 8.56 -4.56
C ASN A 276 -20.13 7.12 -4.50
N GLY A 277 -21.40 6.95 -4.87
CA GLY A 277 -21.98 5.62 -5.05
C GLY A 277 -23.49 5.63 -4.87
N ASP A 278 -24.08 4.47 -5.14
CA ASP A 278 -25.52 4.30 -5.17
C ASP A 278 -26.01 3.45 -3.99
N SER A 279 -27.20 3.77 -3.49
CA SER A 279 -27.92 2.94 -2.54
C SER A 279 -29.42 2.87 -2.87
N LYS A 280 -30.07 1.83 -2.34
CA LYS A 280 -31.49 1.58 -2.49
C LYS A 280 -32.26 2.16 -1.30
N PHE A 281 -33.34 2.85 -1.60
CA PHE A 281 -34.23 3.43 -0.61
C PHE A 281 -35.69 3.09 -0.91
N ASN A 282 -36.47 2.76 0.12
CA ASN A 282 -37.91 2.57 -0.02
C ASN A 282 -38.62 3.25 1.17
N PRO A 283 -39.47 4.28 0.94
CA PRO A 283 -40.19 4.96 2.00
C PRO A 283 -41.10 4.06 2.85
N ALA A 284 -41.48 2.87 2.36
CA ALA A 284 -42.27 1.90 3.12
C ALA A 284 -41.43 1.02 4.05
N ARG A 285 -40.10 0.99 3.90
CA ARG A 285 -39.18 0.19 4.72
C ARG A 285 -38.51 1.06 5.78
N LYS A 286 -39.33 1.56 6.69
CA LYS A 286 -38.90 2.41 7.80
C LYS A 286 -38.87 1.61 9.10
N ALA A 287 -37.94 1.95 9.98
CA ALA A 287 -37.85 1.38 11.31
C ALA A 287 -37.31 2.41 12.30
N ASP A 288 -37.53 2.17 13.59
CA ASP A 288 -36.88 2.94 14.64
C ASP A 288 -35.38 2.65 14.61
N VAL A 289 -34.59 3.67 14.29
CA VAL A 289 -33.14 3.61 14.23
C VAL A 289 -32.57 4.10 15.56
N GLN A 290 -31.89 3.21 16.26
CA GLN A 290 -31.20 3.55 17.51
C GLN A 290 -29.75 3.96 17.20
N ILE A 291 -29.45 5.25 17.36
CA ILE A 291 -28.12 5.81 17.17
C ILE A 291 -27.38 5.76 18.50
N ALA A 292 -26.47 4.80 18.65
CA ALA A 292 -25.67 4.66 19.86
C ALA A 292 -24.83 5.91 20.13
N SER A 293 -24.95 6.47 21.34
CA SER A 293 -24.08 7.55 21.79
C SER A 293 -22.61 7.10 21.84
N PRO A 294 -21.64 7.99 21.57
CA PRO A 294 -20.24 7.73 21.85
C PRO A 294 -20.08 7.30 23.31
N LYS A 295 -19.43 6.16 23.54
CA LYS A 295 -19.16 5.68 24.90
C LYS A 295 -17.71 6.03 25.24
N PRO A 296 -17.45 6.77 26.33
CA PRO A 296 -16.11 7.13 26.74
C PRO A 296 -15.24 5.90 26.97
N ALA A 297 -13.94 6.03 26.74
CA ALA A 297 -12.98 4.94 26.83
C ALA A 297 -12.99 4.22 28.20
N GLU A 298 -13.23 4.93 29.30
CA GLU A 298 -13.28 4.38 30.68
C GLU A 298 -14.36 3.32 30.89
N THR A 299 -15.33 3.25 29.96
CA THR A 299 -16.42 2.27 30.00
C THR A 299 -16.42 1.36 28.77
N ALA A 300 -15.39 1.45 27.93
CA ALA A 300 -15.20 0.62 26.75
C ALA A 300 -14.58 -0.73 27.14
N SER A 301 -15.40 -1.78 27.18
CA SER A 301 -14.96 -3.16 27.27
C SER A 301 -15.22 -3.90 25.96
N SER A 302 -14.45 -4.96 25.69
CA SER A 302 -14.75 -5.89 24.62
C SER A 302 -16.17 -6.48 24.86
N PRO A 303 -17.13 -6.31 23.95
CA PRO A 303 -18.48 -6.78 24.17
C PRO A 303 -18.54 -8.32 24.17
N LYS A 304 -18.93 -8.93 25.30
CA LYS A 304 -19.23 -10.39 25.37
C LYS A 304 -20.45 -10.79 24.55
N GLN A 305 -21.35 -9.85 24.30
CA GLN A 305 -22.52 -9.94 23.42
C GLN A 305 -22.71 -8.58 22.73
N LYS A 306 -23.42 -8.55 21.58
CA LYS A 306 -23.78 -7.29 20.91
C LYS A 306 -24.44 -6.37 21.95
N PRO A 307 -23.83 -5.23 22.31
CA PRO A 307 -24.32 -4.45 23.43
C PRO A 307 -25.73 -3.92 23.09
N PRO A 308 -26.71 -4.06 23.99
CA PRO A 308 -27.99 -3.38 23.84
C PRO A 308 -27.71 -1.88 23.76
N VAL A 309 -28.34 -1.19 22.80
CA VAL A 309 -28.13 0.23 22.54
C VAL A 309 -28.88 1.03 23.62
N SER A 310 -28.26 1.14 24.79
CA SER A 310 -28.76 1.97 25.90
C SER A 310 -28.18 3.38 25.79
N GLY A 311 -29.04 4.40 25.80
CA GLY A 311 -28.66 5.82 25.85
C GLY A 311 -28.39 6.51 24.51
N GLY A 312 -28.90 5.96 23.41
CA GLY A 312 -28.80 6.55 22.06
C GLY A 312 -30.00 7.43 21.68
N LYS A 313 -29.81 8.34 20.71
CA LYS A 313 -30.93 9.06 20.08
C LYS A 313 -31.71 8.07 19.22
N VAL A 314 -33.03 8.01 19.38
CA VAL A 314 -33.90 7.21 18.52
C VAL A 314 -34.42 8.10 17.41
N GLU A 315 -34.10 7.75 16.17
CA GLU A 315 -34.73 8.36 14.99
C GLU A 315 -35.83 7.41 14.52
N SER A 316 -37.08 7.80 14.75
CA SER A 316 -38.24 7.05 14.29
C SER A 316 -38.36 7.16 12.76
N ASP A 317 -39.00 6.16 12.16
CA ASP A 317 -39.35 6.19 10.73
C ASP A 317 -38.17 6.37 9.75
N ALA A 318 -37.00 5.87 10.11
CA ALA A 318 -35.75 6.07 9.38
C ALA A 318 -35.25 4.80 8.65
N GLN A 319 -34.40 5.00 7.65
CA GLN A 319 -33.63 3.93 6.99
C GLN A 319 -32.13 4.29 7.04
N ILE A 320 -31.30 3.35 7.48
CA ILE A 320 -29.84 3.57 7.63
C ILE A 320 -29.14 3.32 6.30
N GLN A 321 -28.26 4.25 5.92
CA GLN A 321 -27.33 4.10 4.80
C GLN A 321 -25.90 4.15 5.36
N ALA A 322 -25.32 2.97 5.60
CA ALA A 322 -23.96 2.83 6.12
C ALA A 322 -23.00 2.48 4.97
N ARG A 323 -21.81 3.09 4.98
CA ARG A 323 -20.71 2.74 4.07
C ARG A 323 -19.82 1.70 4.73
N SER A 324 -19.37 0.73 3.93
CA SER A 324 -18.41 -0.28 4.36
C SER A 324 -17.45 -0.58 3.22
N LYS A 325 -16.24 -1.04 3.55
CA LYS A 325 -15.26 -1.53 2.59
C LYS A 325 -15.37 -3.06 2.53
N THR A 326 -16.03 -3.58 1.50
CA THR A 326 -16.28 -5.02 1.36
C THR A 326 -15.11 -5.74 0.69
N GLU A 327 -14.43 -5.07 -0.24
CA GLU A 327 -13.32 -5.59 -1.02
C GLU A 327 -12.29 -4.45 -1.26
N PRO A 328 -11.00 -4.79 -1.47
CA PRO A 328 -10.03 -3.80 -1.92
C PRO A 328 -10.37 -3.33 -3.34
N ALA A 329 -10.18 -2.04 -3.62
CA ALA A 329 -10.45 -1.43 -4.92
C ALA A 329 -9.27 -1.56 -5.90
N SER A 330 -8.10 -1.92 -5.39
CA SER A 330 -6.84 -2.05 -6.12
C SER A 330 -6.13 -3.33 -5.74
N ARG A 331 -5.31 -3.80 -6.67
CA ARG A 331 -4.46 -4.97 -6.50
C ARG A 331 -3.02 -4.56 -6.68
N ILE A 332 -2.16 -5.08 -5.83
CA ILE A 332 -0.71 -4.94 -5.98
C ILE A 332 -0.16 -6.24 -6.49
N GLU A 333 0.68 -6.14 -7.49
CA GLU A 333 1.47 -7.24 -8.00
C GLU A 333 2.93 -6.79 -8.07
N GLN A 334 3.82 -7.69 -7.66
CA GLN A 334 5.23 -7.56 -7.98
C GLN A 334 5.40 -7.93 -9.44
N VAL A 335 5.75 -6.94 -10.27
CA VAL A 335 6.16 -7.18 -11.65
C VAL A 335 7.67 -7.29 -11.65
N GLU A 336 8.20 -8.52 -11.74
CA GLU A 336 9.62 -8.71 -11.97
C GLU A 336 9.92 -8.37 -13.44
N PRO A 337 10.82 -7.41 -13.72
CA PRO A 337 11.30 -7.20 -15.07
C PRO A 337 12.21 -8.37 -15.44
N VAL A 338 11.62 -9.42 -15.99
CA VAL A 338 12.37 -10.55 -16.54
C VAL A 338 12.87 -10.13 -17.94
N ASP A 339 14.11 -9.64 -18.02
CA ASP A 339 14.80 -9.40 -19.30
C ASP A 339 15.23 -10.75 -19.89
N ASN A 340 14.25 -11.53 -20.39
CA ASN A 340 14.45 -12.83 -21.04
C ASN A 340 14.94 -12.71 -22.50
N ALA A 341 15.38 -11.52 -22.92
CA ALA A 341 15.94 -11.36 -24.25
C ALA A 341 17.40 -11.85 -24.24
N PRO A 342 17.76 -12.90 -25.01
CA PRO A 342 19.16 -13.29 -25.16
C PRO A 342 19.94 -12.13 -25.77
N LYS A 343 20.85 -11.53 -25.02
CA LYS A 343 21.83 -10.58 -25.56
C LYS A 343 22.97 -11.39 -26.17
N GLN A 344 23.20 -11.20 -27.46
CA GLN A 344 24.32 -11.84 -28.16
C GLN A 344 25.64 -11.49 -27.44
N SER A 345 26.50 -12.48 -27.24
CA SER A 345 27.83 -12.27 -26.65
C SER A 345 28.64 -11.32 -27.53
N LYS A 346 29.52 -10.53 -26.90
CA LYS A 346 30.35 -9.53 -27.60
C LYS A 346 31.83 -9.88 -27.49
N ASN A 347 32.62 -9.48 -28.49
CA ASN A 347 34.08 -9.59 -28.47
C ASN A 347 34.71 -8.43 -27.63
N PRO A 348 36.05 -8.42 -27.41
CA PRO A 348 36.72 -7.32 -26.70
C PRO A 348 36.59 -5.93 -27.36
N ALA A 349 36.13 -5.86 -28.61
CA ALA A 349 35.83 -4.63 -29.33
C ALA A 349 34.34 -4.20 -29.21
N ASP A 350 33.56 -4.86 -28.34
CA ASP A 350 32.13 -4.62 -28.11
C ASP A 350 31.22 -4.92 -29.31
N GLU A 351 31.72 -5.71 -30.27
CA GLU A 351 30.97 -6.19 -31.44
C GLU A 351 30.36 -7.58 -31.20
N PRO A 352 29.22 -7.93 -31.84
CA PRO A 352 28.61 -9.24 -31.67
C PRO A 352 29.57 -10.37 -32.08
N ALA A 353 29.79 -11.33 -31.18
CA ALA A 353 30.61 -12.49 -31.46
C ALA A 353 29.96 -13.32 -32.58
N GLN A 354 30.75 -13.69 -33.58
CA GLN A 354 30.27 -14.53 -34.69
C GLN A 354 29.98 -15.96 -34.17
N CYS A 355 28.93 -16.60 -34.69
CA CYS A 355 28.68 -18.01 -34.39
C CYS A 355 29.85 -18.89 -34.90
N VAL A 356 30.14 -19.98 -34.20
CA VAL A 356 31.23 -20.92 -34.56
C VAL A 356 31.11 -21.37 -36.01
N ASP A 357 29.90 -21.75 -36.45
CA ASP A 357 29.61 -22.21 -37.81
C ASP A 357 29.92 -21.18 -38.92
N LYS A 358 30.01 -19.91 -38.55
CA LYS A 358 30.33 -18.80 -39.46
C LYS A 358 31.77 -18.33 -39.33
N THR A 359 32.54 -18.90 -38.40
CA THR A 359 33.96 -18.61 -38.26
C THR A 359 34.74 -19.45 -39.28
N CYS A 360 35.46 -18.80 -40.19
CA CYS A 360 36.29 -19.51 -41.16
C CYS A 360 37.45 -20.18 -40.44
N SER A 361 37.48 -21.52 -40.45
CA SER A 361 38.57 -22.34 -39.90
C SER A 361 39.18 -23.23 -40.99
N ASN A 362 40.44 -23.66 -40.82
CA ASN A 362 41.11 -24.57 -41.75
C ASN A 362 41.71 -25.77 -41.00
N GLY A 363 40.91 -26.83 -40.83
CA GLY A 363 41.34 -28.11 -40.25
C GLY A 363 41.48 -28.13 -38.73
N GLU A 364 41.84 -27.01 -38.11
CA GLU A 364 41.91 -26.81 -36.67
C GLU A 364 40.88 -25.76 -36.22
N PRO A 365 40.37 -25.78 -34.99
CA PRO A 365 39.38 -24.82 -34.49
C PRO A 365 40.04 -23.47 -34.16
N VAL A 366 40.80 -22.94 -35.11
CA VAL A 366 41.45 -21.63 -35.08
C VAL A 366 40.78 -20.75 -36.13
N SER A 367 40.36 -19.56 -35.73
CA SER A 367 39.83 -18.57 -36.67
C SER A 367 40.91 -18.10 -37.63
N MET A 368 40.70 -18.29 -38.93
CA MET A 368 41.62 -17.83 -39.98
C MET A 368 41.63 -16.31 -40.15
N VAL A 369 40.70 -15.59 -39.51
CA VAL A 369 40.60 -14.12 -39.55
C VAL A 369 41.27 -13.49 -38.35
N THR A 370 40.99 -14.01 -37.14
CA THR A 370 41.42 -13.40 -35.88
C THR A 370 42.58 -14.14 -35.21
N GLY A 371 42.89 -15.37 -35.62
CA GLY A 371 43.88 -16.23 -34.96
C GLY A 371 43.44 -16.77 -33.60
N GLU A 372 42.17 -16.59 -33.21
CA GLU A 372 41.66 -17.07 -31.93
C GLU A 372 41.43 -18.59 -31.95
N GLU A 373 41.82 -19.27 -30.88
CA GLU A 373 41.38 -20.64 -30.60
C GLU A 373 39.94 -20.66 -30.10
N LEU A 374 39.16 -21.59 -30.65
CA LEU A 374 37.77 -21.88 -30.31
C LEU A 374 37.69 -23.29 -29.73
N LEU A 375 36.93 -23.47 -28.65
CA LEU A 375 36.61 -24.79 -28.14
C LEU A 375 35.14 -24.88 -27.76
N THR A 376 34.43 -25.81 -28.37
CA THR A 376 33.02 -26.07 -28.10
C THR A 376 32.92 -27.33 -27.26
N LEU A 377 32.28 -27.26 -26.09
CA LEU A 377 32.02 -28.40 -25.20
C LEU A 377 30.52 -28.52 -24.94
N THR A 378 29.96 -29.70 -25.20
CA THR A 378 28.60 -30.04 -24.78
C THR A 378 28.65 -30.62 -23.37
N ASP A 379 28.06 -29.94 -22.39
CA ASP A 379 28.11 -30.39 -20.99
C ASP A 379 26.87 -31.18 -20.56
N GLY A 380 25.80 -31.16 -21.35
CA GLY A 380 24.61 -31.94 -21.05
C GLY A 380 23.64 -32.02 -22.22
N GLU A 381 22.91 -33.13 -22.29
CA GLU A 381 21.90 -33.37 -23.30
C GLU A 381 20.58 -33.77 -22.62
N LEU A 382 19.49 -33.11 -23.00
CA LEU A 382 18.15 -33.50 -22.63
C LEU A 382 17.53 -34.26 -23.80
N GLY A 383 17.48 -35.59 -23.66
CA GLY A 383 16.89 -36.48 -24.66
C GLY A 383 15.37 -36.34 -24.77
N GLY A 384 14.83 -36.48 -25.98
CA GLY A 384 13.40 -36.39 -26.28
C GLY A 384 13.12 -36.37 -27.78
N LEU A 385 11.86 -36.13 -28.16
CA LEU A 385 11.46 -35.98 -29.58
C LEU A 385 12.12 -34.78 -30.27
N LEU A 386 12.57 -33.80 -29.46
CA LEU A 386 13.43 -32.68 -29.83
C LEU A 386 14.60 -32.66 -28.84
N PRO A 387 15.74 -33.28 -29.17
CA PRO A 387 16.90 -33.28 -28.29
C PRO A 387 17.43 -31.85 -28.14
N PHE A 388 17.73 -31.48 -26.89
CA PHE A 388 18.36 -30.20 -26.56
C PHE A 388 19.76 -30.48 -26.01
N GLU A 389 20.78 -29.95 -26.67
CA GLU A 389 22.16 -30.02 -26.23
C GLU A 389 22.55 -28.67 -25.61
N TRP A 390 23.06 -28.71 -24.38
CA TRP A 390 23.60 -27.54 -23.73
C TRP A 390 25.11 -27.48 -23.95
N THR A 391 25.54 -26.46 -24.68
CA THR A 391 26.92 -26.35 -25.18
C THR A 391 27.55 -25.03 -24.78
N ARG A 392 28.73 -25.08 -24.15
CA ARG A 392 29.56 -23.90 -23.91
C ARG A 392 30.60 -23.72 -25.01
N LEU A 393 30.92 -22.46 -25.28
CA LEU A 393 31.95 -22.02 -26.21
C LEU A 393 33.05 -21.26 -25.47
N TYR A 394 34.27 -21.73 -25.60
CA TYR A 394 35.48 -21.04 -25.19
C TYR A 394 36.07 -20.26 -26.37
N ARG A 395 36.53 -19.04 -26.10
CA ARG A 395 37.30 -18.20 -27.02
C ARG A 395 38.54 -17.67 -26.30
N SER A 396 39.72 -17.94 -26.86
CA SER A 396 40.99 -17.41 -26.33
C SER A 396 41.02 -15.87 -26.28
N SER A 397 40.35 -15.18 -27.22
CA SER A 397 40.24 -13.71 -27.21
C SER A 397 39.44 -13.16 -26.02
N ALA A 398 38.62 -13.99 -25.38
CA ALA A 398 37.78 -13.62 -24.24
C ALA A 398 38.38 -14.11 -22.91
N VAL A 399 39.64 -14.58 -22.88
CA VAL A 399 40.27 -15.16 -21.68
C VAL A 399 40.27 -14.22 -20.47
N GLU A 400 40.30 -12.90 -20.67
CA GLU A 400 40.23 -11.91 -19.59
C GLU A 400 38.79 -11.62 -19.11
N ILE A 401 37.77 -12.20 -19.75
CA ILE A 401 36.36 -11.96 -19.46
C ILE A 401 35.78 -13.16 -18.70
N ASP A 402 35.32 -12.93 -17.46
CA ASP A 402 34.58 -13.93 -16.67
C ASP A 402 33.07 -13.76 -16.88
N SER A 403 32.46 -14.72 -17.58
CA SER A 403 31.03 -14.75 -17.92
C SER A 403 30.17 -15.51 -16.90
N ARG A 404 30.69 -15.78 -15.69
CA ARG A 404 30.10 -16.67 -14.66
C ARG A 404 30.20 -18.17 -15.00
N LEU A 405 30.65 -18.52 -16.20
CA LEU A 405 31.00 -19.89 -16.60
C LEU A 405 32.52 -20.13 -16.56
N GLY A 406 33.28 -19.14 -16.08
CA GLY A 406 34.74 -19.09 -16.11
C GLY A 406 35.29 -18.17 -17.20
N HIS A 407 36.57 -17.86 -17.08
CA HIS A 407 37.32 -17.02 -18.01
C HIS A 407 37.31 -17.57 -19.44
N GLY A 408 36.91 -16.75 -20.41
CA GLY A 408 36.85 -17.10 -21.83
C GLY A 408 35.70 -18.01 -22.25
N TRP A 409 34.90 -18.51 -21.31
CA TRP A 409 33.73 -19.35 -21.59
C TRP A 409 32.49 -18.50 -21.84
N SER A 410 31.55 -18.98 -22.65
CA SER A 410 30.26 -18.36 -22.89
C SER A 410 29.24 -19.40 -23.35
N HIS A 411 27.95 -19.08 -23.30
CA HIS A 411 26.85 -19.88 -23.84
C HIS A 411 25.83 -18.92 -24.49
N SER A 412 25.15 -19.36 -25.54
CA SER A 412 24.15 -18.58 -26.27
C SER A 412 22.94 -19.42 -26.63
#